data_AF-A0A9E0G6V5-F1
#
_entry.id   AF-A0A9E0G6V5-F1
#
_cell.length_a   1.000
_cell.length_b   1.000
_cell.length_c   1.000
_cell.angle_alpha   90.00
_cell.angle_beta   90.00
_cell.angle_gamma   90.00
#
_symmetry.space_group_name_H-M   'P 1'
#
loop_
_entity.id
_entity.type
_entity.pdbx_description
1 polymer ?
#
loop_
_entity_poly.entity_id
_entity_poly.type
_entity_poly.pdbx_seq_one_letter_code
_entity_poly.pdbx_strand_id
1 'polypeptide(L)'
;MKKNLLPLFFILIVFSFSSCTKIKREYYSLTSINLQMIENITPEDRSIYFHFYTIELYSCLNYLIRYDFSSDNGNLTINLRDVEKNDLCINGQGPATASMNLGKYDNGTYQINLTVAGETNTGALEVSDLGYVLHFQTLNKLNLIADTMFRIPENIFWGYVAYPKEASAGIANQVLDSLESHGASPHNLQHGYYGYFTIKENGEITLLDKSDANFSINFIYKQEDPDDNIKDVIRYFNNHHLNEVYIFVRTSKGLVFNSPMNI
;
A
#
# COMPACT_ATOMS: atom_id res chain seq x y z
N MET A 1 3.61 -75.50 45.20
CA MET A 1 3.33 -74.50 46.26
C MET A 1 4.26 -73.31 46.07
N LYS A 2 3.76 -72.10 46.36
CA LYS A 2 4.38 -70.75 46.25
C LYS A 2 4.31 -70.18 44.82
N LYS A 3 3.31 -69.38 44.40
CA LYS A 3 2.80 -68.06 44.87
C LYS A 3 3.92 -67.02 45.04
N ASN A 4 3.86 -65.98 44.19
CA ASN A 4 4.24 -64.56 44.35
C ASN A 4 3.93 -63.90 42.97
N LEU A 5 2.86 -63.14 42.68
CA LEU A 5 2.20 -61.95 43.25
C LEU A 5 3.00 -60.62 43.07
N LEU A 6 2.62 -59.88 42.00
CA LEU A 6 2.74 -58.42 41.68
C LEU A 6 4.16 -57.77 41.60
N PRO A 7 4.39 -56.61 40.90
CA PRO A 7 3.47 -55.57 40.39
C PRO A 7 3.45 -55.42 38.84
N LEU A 8 2.32 -55.12 38.20
CA LEU A 8 1.82 -53.75 37.97
C LEU A 8 2.84 -52.83 37.26
N PHE A 9 2.99 -52.96 35.94
CA PHE A 9 3.38 -51.83 35.10
C PHE A 9 2.55 -51.85 33.82
N PHE A 10 1.37 -51.28 33.96
CA PHE A 10 0.52 -50.86 32.85
C PHE A 10 1.31 -49.75 32.12
N ILE A 11 2.07 -50.11 31.07
CA ILE A 11 2.51 -49.11 30.10
C ILE A 11 1.26 -48.80 29.28
N LEU A 12 0.41 -47.96 29.86
CA LEU A 12 -0.62 -47.23 29.14
C LEU A 12 0.15 -46.34 28.17
N ILE A 13 0.31 -46.82 26.94
CA ILE A 13 0.82 -45.98 25.86
C ILE A 13 -0.21 -44.87 25.70
N VAL A 14 0.11 -43.73 26.29
CA VAL A 14 -0.51 -42.44 26.10
C VAL A 14 -0.25 -42.05 24.63
N PHE A 15 -0.91 -42.73 23.69
CA PHE A 15 -1.24 -42.18 22.37
C PHE A 15 -2.37 -41.17 22.56
N SER A 16 -2.11 -40.16 23.40
CA SER A 16 -2.99 -39.01 23.54
C SER A 16 -2.81 -38.16 22.31
N PHE A 17 -3.74 -38.37 21.37
CA PHE A 17 -4.31 -37.30 20.55
C PHE A 17 -3.28 -36.40 19.87
N SER A 18 -2.59 -36.92 18.85
CA SER A 18 -2.41 -36.12 17.62
C SER A 18 -3.77 -35.97 16.93
N SER A 19 -4.71 -35.31 17.60
CA SER A 19 -5.88 -34.76 16.93
C SER A 19 -5.34 -33.59 16.11
N CYS A 20 -5.01 -33.88 14.86
CA CYS A 20 -4.83 -32.84 13.86
C CYS A 20 -6.22 -32.21 13.69
N THR A 21 -6.57 -31.25 14.54
CA THR A 21 -7.78 -30.45 14.38
C THR A 21 -7.62 -29.75 13.05
N LYS A 22 -8.35 -30.22 12.03
CA LYS A 22 -8.46 -29.50 10.76
C LYS A 22 -8.96 -28.11 11.10
N ILE A 23 -8.08 -27.12 10.93
CA ILE A 23 -8.44 -25.72 11.08
C ILE A 23 -9.56 -25.48 10.07
N LYS A 24 -10.78 -25.24 10.58
CA LYS A 24 -11.95 -25.03 9.75
C LYS A 24 -11.88 -23.60 9.24
N ARG A 25 -11.41 -23.44 8.00
CA ARG A 25 -11.37 -22.14 7.33
C ARG A 25 -12.79 -21.70 6.97
N GLU A 26 -13.08 -20.43 7.22
CA GLU A 26 -14.32 -19.79 6.83
C GLU A 26 -14.12 -19.03 5.51
N TYR A 27 -15.03 -19.26 4.57
CA TYR A 27 -15.00 -18.63 3.25
C TYR A 27 -16.31 -17.89 2.99
N TYR A 28 -16.22 -16.77 2.30
CA TYR A 28 -17.35 -15.91 1.93
C TYR A 28 -17.31 -15.66 0.43
N SER A 29 -18.49 -15.57 -0.19
CA SER A 29 -18.59 -15.26 -1.62
C SER A 29 -18.03 -13.88 -1.92
N LEU A 30 -17.31 -13.76 -3.03
CA LEU A 30 -16.86 -12.47 -3.54
C LEU A 30 -18.01 -11.77 -4.27
N THR A 31 -18.13 -10.45 -4.10
CA THR A 31 -19.12 -9.62 -4.80
C THR A 31 -18.41 -8.65 -5.75
N SER A 32 -18.55 -7.34 -5.55
CA SER A 32 -17.85 -6.32 -6.33
C SER A 32 -16.51 -5.96 -5.70
N ILE A 33 -15.50 -5.75 -6.54
CA ILE A 33 -14.13 -5.46 -6.13
C ILE A 33 -13.68 -4.10 -6.65
N ASN A 34 -12.88 -3.40 -5.85
CA ASN A 34 -12.11 -2.26 -6.29
C ASN A 34 -10.71 -2.73 -6.73
N LEU A 35 -10.21 -2.19 -7.84
CA LEU A 35 -8.85 -2.34 -8.32
C LEU A 35 -8.15 -0.99 -8.27
N GLN A 36 -7.00 -0.97 -7.58
CA GLN A 36 -6.08 0.14 -7.53
C GLN A 36 -4.71 -0.29 -8.08
N MET A 37 -4.15 0.50 -8.99
CA MET A 37 -2.75 0.36 -9.38
C MET A 37 -1.88 1.07 -8.36
N ILE A 38 -0.78 0.45 -7.94
CA ILE A 38 0.21 1.07 -7.06
C ILE A 38 1.59 0.73 -7.61
N GLU A 39 2.54 1.65 -7.53
CA GLU A 39 3.95 1.29 -7.69
C GLU A 39 4.59 1.04 -6.34
N ASN A 40 5.34 -0.05 -6.24
CA ASN A 40 6.31 -0.21 -5.17
C ASN A 40 7.64 0.35 -5.66
N ILE A 41 8.10 1.42 -5.01
CA ILE A 41 9.39 2.06 -5.30
C ILE A 41 10.35 1.76 -4.16
N THR A 42 11.45 1.09 -4.46
CA THR A 42 12.60 0.89 -3.56
C THR A 42 13.87 1.44 -4.23
N PRO A 43 14.98 1.57 -3.48
CA PRO A 43 16.24 2.03 -4.08
C PRO A 43 16.76 1.11 -5.20
N GLU A 44 16.41 -0.17 -5.16
CA GLU A 44 16.88 -1.20 -6.09
C GLU A 44 15.85 -1.59 -7.14
N ASP A 45 14.56 -1.36 -6.87
CA ASP A 45 13.47 -1.89 -7.67
C ASP A 45 12.29 -0.93 -7.81
N ARG A 46 11.63 -1.00 -8.97
CA ARG A 46 10.34 -0.37 -9.20
C ARG A 46 9.43 -1.40 -9.85
N SER A 47 8.33 -1.74 -9.19
CA SER A 47 7.40 -2.75 -9.66
C SER A 47 5.96 -2.26 -9.54
N ILE A 48 5.13 -2.60 -10.53
CA ILE A 48 3.70 -2.30 -10.49
C ILE A 48 2.95 -3.43 -9.77
N TYR A 49 2.00 -3.01 -8.96
CA TYR A 49 1.09 -3.87 -8.23
C TYR A 49 -0.35 -3.57 -8.61
N PHE A 50 -1.15 -4.63 -8.68
CA PHE A 50 -2.60 -4.52 -8.56
C PHE A 50 -3.00 -4.81 -7.12
N HIS A 51 -3.63 -3.83 -6.49
CA HIS A 51 -4.23 -3.96 -5.17
C HIS A 51 -5.75 -4.05 -5.33
N PHE A 52 -6.30 -5.19 -4.91
CA PHE A 52 -7.72 -5.46 -4.91
C PHE A 52 -8.27 -5.38 -3.50
N TYR A 53 -9.44 -4.76 -3.34
CA TYR A 53 -10.14 -4.74 -2.06
C TYR A 53 -11.65 -4.71 -2.23
N THR A 54 -12.36 -5.35 -1.32
CA THR A 54 -13.83 -5.41 -1.34
C THR A 54 -14.44 -4.06 -0.97
N ILE A 55 -15.65 -3.81 -1.47
CA ILE A 55 -16.49 -2.69 -0.99
C ILE A 55 -17.06 -3.03 0.39
N GLU A 56 -17.41 -4.31 0.59
CA GLU A 56 -17.91 -4.83 1.86
C GLU A 56 -16.81 -4.85 2.93
N LEU A 57 -17.22 -4.59 4.18
CA LEU A 57 -16.35 -4.69 5.34
C LEU A 57 -16.63 -6.00 6.09
N TYR A 58 -15.56 -6.66 6.49
CA TYR A 58 -15.59 -7.89 7.28
C TYR A 58 -15.20 -7.60 8.73
N SER A 59 -15.39 -8.58 9.62
CA SER A 59 -15.21 -8.39 11.06
C SER A 59 -13.74 -8.37 11.53
N CYS A 60 -12.78 -8.57 10.64
CA CYS A 60 -11.34 -8.43 10.94
C CYS A 60 -10.66 -7.61 9.84
N LEU A 61 -9.59 -6.88 10.20
CA LEU A 61 -8.86 -6.02 9.27
C LEU A 61 -8.03 -6.77 8.21
N ASN A 62 -7.88 -8.08 8.34
CA ASN A 62 -6.93 -8.88 7.56
C ASN A 62 -7.59 -10.07 6.85
N TYR A 63 -8.83 -9.93 6.42
CA TYR A 63 -9.45 -10.87 5.48
C TYR A 63 -8.69 -10.82 4.15
N LEU A 64 -8.56 -11.98 3.50
CA LEU A 64 -7.80 -12.11 2.26
C LEU A 64 -8.72 -12.49 1.11
N ILE A 65 -8.52 -11.90 -0.06
CA ILE A 65 -9.13 -12.37 -1.30
C ILE A 65 -8.21 -13.44 -1.86
N ARG A 66 -8.73 -14.66 -2.05
CA ARG A 66 -7.97 -15.72 -2.70
C ARG A 66 -8.03 -15.53 -4.20
N TYR A 67 -6.89 -15.69 -4.86
CA TYR A 67 -6.78 -15.53 -6.30
C TYR A 67 -5.87 -16.56 -6.94
N ASP A 68 -5.99 -16.71 -8.26
CA ASP A 68 -5.00 -17.31 -9.14
C ASP A 68 -4.46 -16.22 -10.06
N PHE A 69 -3.15 -16.27 -10.32
CA PHE A 69 -2.45 -15.30 -11.17
C PHE A 69 -1.45 -16.00 -12.06
N SER A 70 -1.47 -15.65 -13.34
CA SER A 70 -0.38 -15.94 -14.27
C SER A 70 -0.10 -14.75 -15.18
N SER A 71 1.17 -14.65 -15.57
CA SER A 71 1.64 -13.74 -16.61
C SER A 71 2.39 -14.55 -17.64
N ASP A 72 2.00 -14.40 -18.92
CA ASP A 72 2.69 -15.01 -20.05
C ASP A 72 3.03 -13.93 -21.07
N ASN A 73 4.33 -13.67 -21.26
CA ASN A 73 4.86 -12.54 -22.04
C ASN A 73 4.20 -11.20 -21.65
N GLY A 74 3.93 -11.01 -20.36
CA GLY A 74 3.28 -9.82 -19.80
C GLY A 74 1.75 -9.81 -19.87
N ASN A 75 1.12 -10.68 -20.66
CA ASN A 75 -0.34 -10.81 -20.67
C ASN A 75 -0.84 -11.42 -19.36
N LEU A 76 -1.83 -10.77 -18.75
CA LEU A 76 -2.30 -11.08 -17.41
C LEU A 76 -3.55 -11.94 -17.44
N THR A 77 -3.53 -13.04 -16.70
CA THR A 77 -4.74 -13.80 -16.36
C THR A 77 -4.90 -13.83 -14.84
N ILE A 78 -5.98 -13.23 -14.36
CA ILE A 78 -6.27 -13.05 -12.94
C ILE A 78 -7.66 -13.62 -12.65
N ASN A 79 -7.78 -14.48 -11.64
CA ASN A 79 -9.05 -15.01 -11.18
C ASN A 79 -9.21 -14.78 -9.68
N LEU A 80 -10.09 -13.85 -9.29
CA LEU A 80 -10.45 -13.60 -7.90
C LEU A 80 -11.61 -14.53 -7.49
N ARG A 81 -11.35 -15.43 -6.54
CA ARG A 81 -12.25 -16.56 -6.22
C ARG A 81 -13.26 -16.22 -5.14
N ASP A 82 -12.78 -16.07 -3.91
CA ASP A 82 -13.59 -15.89 -2.71
C ASP A 82 -12.77 -15.17 -1.63
N VAL A 83 -13.44 -14.84 -0.53
CA VAL A 83 -12.83 -14.22 0.63
C VAL A 83 -12.58 -15.27 1.70
N GLU A 84 -11.34 -15.34 2.19
CA GLU A 84 -10.91 -16.21 3.27
C GLU A 84 -10.70 -15.40 4.55
N LYS A 85 -11.31 -15.86 5.64
CA LYS A 85 -11.01 -15.36 6.98
C LYS A 85 -9.67 -15.90 7.45
N ASN A 86 -8.79 -15.00 7.86
CA ASN A 86 -7.53 -15.38 8.49
C ASN A 86 -7.76 -16.01 9.87
N ASP A 87 -6.97 -17.03 10.21
CA ASP A 87 -7.02 -17.68 11.53
C ASP A 87 -6.71 -16.68 12.66
N LEU A 88 -5.78 -15.75 12.42
CA LEU A 88 -5.46 -14.65 13.32
C LEU A 88 -6.28 -13.41 12.93
N CYS A 89 -7.42 -13.21 13.58
CA CYS A 89 -8.24 -12.02 13.38
C CYS A 89 -7.59 -10.78 14.03
N ILE A 90 -7.26 -9.76 13.23
CA ILE A 90 -6.91 -8.43 13.75
C ILE A 90 -8.21 -7.67 14.03
N ASN A 91 -8.42 -7.27 15.28
CA ASN A 91 -9.61 -6.55 15.72
C ASN A 91 -9.85 -5.29 14.89
N GLY A 92 -11.09 -5.13 14.42
CA GLY A 92 -11.54 -3.99 13.62
C GLY A 92 -12.30 -4.45 12.39
N GLN A 93 -13.03 -3.53 11.77
CA GLN A 93 -13.74 -3.80 10.52
C GLN A 93 -12.96 -3.25 9.34
N GLY A 94 -12.75 -4.07 8.32
CA GLY A 94 -11.96 -3.69 7.15
C GLY A 94 -12.33 -4.53 5.92
N PRO A 95 -11.95 -4.08 4.72
CA PRO A 95 -12.18 -4.85 3.51
C PRO A 95 -11.31 -6.11 3.49
N ALA A 96 -11.72 -7.11 2.72
CA ALA A 96 -10.81 -8.18 2.33
C ALA A 96 -9.88 -7.66 1.23
N THR A 97 -8.62 -8.07 1.24
CA THR A 97 -7.61 -7.52 0.32
C THR A 97 -6.80 -8.61 -0.40
N ALA A 98 -6.29 -8.27 -1.58
CA ALA A 98 -5.24 -9.01 -2.28
C ALA A 98 -4.30 -8.04 -2.98
N SER A 99 -3.00 -8.26 -2.82
CA SER A 99 -1.97 -7.51 -3.54
C SER A 99 -1.21 -8.46 -4.43
N MET A 100 -1.04 -8.06 -5.69
CA MET A 100 -0.40 -8.85 -6.72
C MET A 100 0.76 -8.06 -7.31
N ASN A 101 1.97 -8.59 -7.18
CA ASN A 101 3.15 -8.03 -7.83
C ASN A 101 3.15 -8.44 -9.30
N LEU A 102 3.01 -7.48 -10.22
CA LEU A 102 3.12 -7.74 -11.65
C LEU A 102 4.59 -7.69 -12.10
N GLY A 103 5.46 -7.04 -11.33
CA GLY A 103 6.88 -6.89 -11.62
C GLY A 103 7.16 -5.66 -12.47
N LYS A 104 8.15 -5.78 -13.37
CA LYS A 104 8.53 -4.73 -14.32
C LYS A 104 7.93 -5.02 -15.69
N TYR A 105 7.40 -3.97 -16.29
CA TYR A 105 6.86 -4.01 -17.64
C TYR A 105 7.62 -3.02 -18.51
N ASP A 106 8.03 -3.50 -19.67
CA ASP A 106 8.50 -2.64 -20.75
C ASP A 106 7.31 -1.85 -21.32
N ASN A 107 7.63 -0.80 -22.09
CA ASN A 107 6.59 -0.04 -22.78
C ASN A 107 5.88 -0.93 -23.81
N GLY A 108 4.56 -0.89 -23.81
CA GLY A 108 3.75 -1.75 -24.65
C GLY A 108 2.31 -1.86 -24.17
N THR A 109 1.56 -2.74 -24.82
CA THR A 109 0.16 -3.03 -24.47
C THR A 109 0.02 -4.52 -24.21
N TYR A 110 -0.51 -4.85 -23.04
CA TYR A 110 -0.62 -6.22 -22.54
C TYR A 110 -2.07 -6.55 -22.26
N GLN A 111 -2.54 -7.71 -22.72
CA GLN A 111 -3.92 -8.12 -22.51
C GLN A 111 -4.17 -8.47 -21.04
N ILE A 112 -5.35 -8.13 -20.54
CA ILE A 112 -5.83 -8.50 -19.21
C ILE A 112 -7.10 -9.33 -19.37
N ASN A 113 -7.11 -10.52 -18.77
CA ASN A 113 -8.31 -11.29 -18.48
C ASN A 113 -8.48 -11.36 -16.97
N LEU A 114 -9.45 -10.62 -16.42
CA LEU A 114 -9.71 -10.51 -15.00
C LEU A 114 -11.10 -11.04 -14.66
N THR A 115 -11.15 -12.19 -13.99
CA THR A 115 -12.40 -12.79 -13.52
C THR A 115 -12.67 -12.39 -12.06
N VAL A 116 -13.85 -11.82 -11.81
CA VAL A 116 -14.32 -11.42 -10.48
C VAL A 116 -15.66 -12.08 -10.22
N ALA A 117 -15.73 -12.96 -9.21
CA ALA A 117 -16.97 -13.62 -8.81
C ALA A 117 -17.72 -14.27 -9.99
N GLY A 118 -16.95 -14.95 -10.87
CA GLY A 118 -17.45 -15.63 -12.07
C GLY A 118 -17.62 -14.75 -13.31
N GLU A 119 -17.59 -13.42 -13.19
CA GLU A 119 -17.72 -12.50 -14.33
C GLU A 119 -16.34 -12.15 -14.88
N THR A 120 -16.16 -12.29 -16.20
CA THR A 120 -14.88 -12.00 -16.85
C THR A 120 -14.87 -10.58 -17.42
N ASN A 121 -13.83 -9.82 -17.06
CA ASN A 121 -13.52 -8.50 -17.58
C ASN A 121 -12.30 -8.62 -18.49
N THR A 122 -12.46 -8.30 -19.78
CA THR A 122 -11.35 -8.31 -20.75
C THR A 122 -10.92 -6.88 -21.05
N GLY A 123 -9.62 -6.68 -21.16
CA GLY A 123 -9.04 -5.36 -21.32
C GLY A 123 -7.55 -5.40 -21.63
N ALA A 124 -6.89 -4.26 -21.47
CA ALA A 124 -5.46 -4.12 -21.66
C ALA A 124 -4.82 -3.17 -20.64
N LEU A 125 -3.58 -3.48 -20.26
CA LEU A 125 -2.66 -2.58 -19.59
C LEU A 125 -1.76 -1.94 -20.63
N GLU A 126 -1.87 -0.63 -20.80
CA GLU A 126 -0.91 0.16 -21.56
C GLU A 126 0.19 0.67 -20.62
N VAL A 127 1.44 0.47 -20.99
CA VAL A 127 2.62 0.88 -20.24
C VAL A 127 3.45 1.82 -21.10
N SER A 128 3.79 2.98 -20.52
CA SER A 128 4.65 3.98 -21.15
C SER A 128 5.61 4.57 -20.12
N ASP A 129 6.53 5.42 -20.60
CA ASP A 129 7.42 6.21 -19.75
C ASP A 129 6.65 7.18 -18.85
N LEU A 130 5.42 7.57 -19.23
CA LEU A 130 4.58 8.49 -18.47
C LEU A 130 3.79 7.79 -17.35
N GLY A 131 3.47 6.51 -17.51
CA GLY A 131 2.48 5.87 -16.64
C GLY A 131 1.89 4.58 -17.18
N TYR A 132 0.77 4.23 -16.58
CA TYR A 132 0.00 3.02 -16.84
C TYR A 132 -1.46 3.40 -17.07
N VAL A 133 -2.10 2.79 -18.06
CA VAL A 133 -3.52 2.99 -18.36
C VAL A 133 -4.21 1.64 -18.48
N LEU A 134 -5.33 1.49 -17.76
CA LEU A 134 -6.21 0.33 -17.83
C LEU A 134 -7.36 0.61 -18.79
N HIS A 135 -7.44 -0.18 -19.84
CA HIS A 135 -8.51 -0.13 -20.83
C HIS A 135 -9.40 -1.36 -20.68
N PHE A 136 -10.62 -1.20 -20.17
CA PHE A 136 -11.61 -2.29 -20.13
C PHE A 136 -12.82 -1.95 -21.00
N GLN A 137 -13.35 -2.94 -21.72
CA GLN A 137 -14.56 -2.74 -22.52
C GLN A 137 -15.81 -2.63 -21.63
N THR A 138 -15.85 -3.43 -20.57
CA THR A 138 -16.93 -3.49 -19.59
C THR A 138 -16.35 -3.75 -18.21
N LEU A 139 -17.00 -3.18 -17.19
CA LEU A 139 -16.61 -3.32 -15.78
C LEU A 139 -17.73 -4.04 -15.00
N ASN A 140 -17.71 -5.37 -15.05
CA ASN A 140 -18.66 -6.25 -14.36
C ASN A 140 -18.09 -6.65 -13.00
N LYS A 141 -18.76 -6.21 -11.91
CA LYS A 141 -18.32 -6.41 -10.52
C LYS A 141 -16.92 -5.90 -10.22
N LEU A 142 -16.40 -5.01 -11.07
CA LEU A 142 -15.08 -4.41 -10.97
C LEU A 142 -15.25 -2.90 -10.99
N ASN A 143 -14.62 -2.21 -10.04
CA ASN A 143 -14.51 -0.76 -10.05
C ASN A 143 -13.02 -0.41 -10.12
N LEU A 144 -12.67 0.53 -10.99
CA LEU A 144 -11.31 1.08 -11.03
C LEU A 144 -11.26 2.31 -10.12
N ILE A 145 -10.29 2.36 -9.21
CA ILE A 145 -10.06 3.55 -8.37
C ILE A 145 -9.50 4.69 -9.21
N ALA A 146 -8.63 4.34 -10.15
CA ALA A 146 -8.20 5.17 -11.26
C ALA A 146 -7.90 4.23 -12.44
N ASP A 147 -8.30 4.63 -13.64
CA ASP A 147 -7.92 3.95 -14.88
C ASP A 147 -6.49 4.31 -15.30
N THR A 148 -6.02 5.50 -14.92
CA THR A 148 -4.70 6.03 -15.25
C THR A 148 -3.88 6.25 -13.98
N MET A 149 -2.63 5.78 -13.99
CA MET A 149 -1.63 6.07 -12.96
C MET A 149 -0.35 6.62 -13.60
N PHE A 150 0.01 7.85 -13.28
CA PHE A 150 1.26 8.46 -13.71
C PHE A 150 2.45 7.93 -12.93
N ARG A 151 3.59 7.79 -13.60
CA ARG A 151 4.87 7.50 -12.94
C ARG A 151 5.36 8.77 -12.24
N ILE A 152 5.80 8.61 -11.00
CA ILE A 152 6.57 9.65 -10.30
C ILE A 152 7.92 9.82 -11.01
N PRO A 153 8.29 11.05 -11.45
CA PRO A 153 9.58 11.32 -12.07
C PRO A 153 10.75 11.15 -11.09
N GLU A 154 11.96 11.00 -11.64
CA GLU A 154 13.20 11.02 -10.85
C GLU A 154 13.43 12.40 -10.20
N ASN A 155 14.23 12.39 -9.12
CA ASN A 155 14.61 13.59 -8.35
C ASN A 155 13.41 14.33 -7.76
N ILE A 156 12.31 13.62 -7.54
CA ILE A 156 11.12 14.14 -6.86
C ILE A 156 11.07 13.59 -5.43
N PHE A 157 10.68 14.43 -4.50
CA PHE A 157 10.26 14.00 -3.18
C PHE A 157 8.96 14.72 -2.81
N TRP A 158 8.14 14.05 -2.01
CA TRP A 158 6.83 14.54 -1.61
C TRP A 158 6.60 14.21 -0.15
N GLY A 159 5.66 14.90 0.46
CA GLY A 159 5.44 14.72 1.88
C GLY A 159 4.53 15.76 2.45
N TYR A 160 4.56 15.83 3.77
CA TYR A 160 3.79 16.80 4.51
C TYR A 160 4.52 17.29 5.75
N VAL A 161 4.14 18.50 6.16
CA VAL A 161 4.45 19.07 7.47
C VAL A 161 3.15 19.18 8.25
N ALA A 162 2.97 18.29 9.22
CA ALA A 162 1.81 18.22 10.07
C ALA A 162 2.04 18.97 11.38
N TYR A 163 1.01 19.59 11.92
CA TYR A 163 1.11 20.35 13.17
C TYR A 163 -0.21 20.36 13.96
N PRO A 164 -0.16 20.30 15.30
CA PRO A 164 -1.37 20.10 16.11
C PRO A 164 -2.19 21.38 16.32
N LYS A 165 -1.56 22.56 16.21
CA LYS A 165 -2.14 23.87 16.54
C LYS A 165 -1.89 24.88 15.43
N GLU A 166 -2.88 25.68 15.09
CA GLU A 166 -2.78 26.73 14.06
C GLU A 166 -1.62 27.71 14.32
N ALA A 167 -1.29 27.98 15.58
CA ALA A 167 -0.15 28.83 15.96
C ALA A 167 1.21 28.32 15.44
N SER A 168 1.34 27.02 15.16
CA SER A 168 2.56 26.40 14.61
C SER A 168 2.65 26.50 13.08
N ALA A 169 1.65 27.09 12.41
CA ALA A 169 1.67 27.27 10.95
C ALA A 169 2.89 28.06 10.45
N GLY A 170 3.37 29.03 11.23
CA GLY A 170 4.60 29.76 10.90
C GLY A 170 5.83 28.86 10.86
N ILE A 171 5.97 27.95 11.84
CA ILE A 171 7.06 26.98 11.91
C ILE A 171 6.93 25.97 10.77
N ALA A 172 5.71 25.53 10.44
CA ALA A 172 5.48 24.62 9.33
C ALA A 172 5.90 25.23 7.98
N ASN A 173 5.64 26.52 7.75
CA ASN A 173 6.15 27.21 6.56
C ASN A 173 7.68 27.34 6.58
N GLN A 174 8.29 27.60 7.74
CA GLN A 174 9.75 27.62 7.86
C GLN A 174 10.41 26.28 7.50
N VAL A 175 9.72 25.14 7.68
CA VAL A 175 10.21 23.84 7.20
C VAL A 175 10.34 23.85 5.68
N LEU A 176 9.33 24.34 4.98
CA LEU A 176 9.33 24.44 3.51
C LEU A 176 10.39 25.44 3.03
N ASP A 177 10.47 26.62 3.64
CA ASP A 177 11.50 27.62 3.37
C ASP A 177 12.91 27.03 3.55
N SER A 178 13.09 26.19 4.58
CA SER A 178 14.36 25.52 4.86
C SER A 178 14.69 24.50 3.77
N LEU A 179 13.74 23.66 3.34
CA LEU A 179 13.93 22.75 2.20
C LEU A 179 14.34 23.53 0.94
N GLU A 180 13.68 24.64 0.65
CA GLU A 180 14.00 25.49 -0.50
C GLU A 180 15.40 26.11 -0.40
N SER A 181 15.78 26.58 0.79
CA SER A 181 17.14 27.11 1.04
C SER A 181 18.24 26.04 0.88
N HIS A 182 17.89 24.75 1.04
CA HIS A 182 18.78 23.62 0.78
C HIS A 182 18.71 23.12 -0.67
N GLY A 183 18.10 23.89 -1.59
CA GLY A 183 18.11 23.63 -3.02
C GLY A 183 16.90 22.85 -3.55
N ALA A 184 15.89 22.60 -2.70
CA ALA A 184 14.62 22.10 -3.20
C ALA A 184 13.85 23.19 -3.95
N SER A 185 13.03 22.78 -4.90
CA SER A 185 12.14 23.70 -5.62
C SER A 185 10.72 23.11 -5.73
N PRO A 186 9.67 23.91 -5.52
CA PRO A 186 8.30 23.51 -5.82
C PRO A 186 8.18 22.95 -7.23
N HIS A 187 7.59 21.76 -7.37
CA HIS A 187 7.45 21.11 -8.66
C HIS A 187 6.00 20.78 -8.98
N ASN A 188 5.50 21.38 -10.07
CA ASN A 188 4.14 21.16 -10.54
C ASN A 188 4.12 19.96 -11.49
N LEU A 189 3.50 18.87 -11.02
CA LEU A 189 3.18 17.72 -11.85
C LEU A 189 1.78 17.87 -12.46
N GLN A 190 1.50 17.12 -13.52
CA GLN A 190 0.17 17.06 -14.11
C GLN A 190 -0.85 16.54 -13.08
N HIS A 191 -2.06 17.10 -13.08
CA HIS A 191 -3.17 16.57 -12.28
C HIS A 191 -3.44 15.08 -12.57
N GLY A 192 -3.76 14.30 -11.54
CA GLY A 192 -3.98 12.87 -11.66
C GLY A 192 -3.41 12.06 -10.51
N TYR A 193 -3.49 10.73 -10.65
CA TYR A 193 -3.10 9.76 -9.64
C TYR A 193 -1.68 9.23 -9.89
N TYR A 194 -0.85 9.18 -8.85
CA TYR A 194 0.57 8.77 -8.90
C TYR A 194 0.88 7.57 -8.00
N GLY A 195 -0.12 6.78 -7.61
CA GLY A 195 0.06 5.67 -6.67
C GLY A 195 0.07 6.11 -5.20
N TYR A 196 0.91 7.10 -4.89
CA TYR A 196 1.17 7.61 -3.52
C TYR A 196 0.46 8.91 -3.19
N PHE A 197 0.03 9.65 -4.20
CA PHE A 197 -0.71 10.89 -4.06
C PHE A 197 -1.57 11.14 -5.30
N THR A 198 -2.54 12.03 -5.15
CA THR A 198 -3.38 12.54 -6.22
C THR A 198 -3.29 14.06 -6.25
N ILE A 199 -3.11 14.63 -7.44
CA ILE A 199 -3.15 16.07 -7.67
C ILE A 199 -4.49 16.39 -8.34
N LYS A 200 -5.31 17.23 -7.71
CA LYS A 200 -6.58 17.70 -8.28
C LYS A 200 -6.35 18.78 -9.34
N GLU A 201 -7.38 19.11 -10.12
CA GLU A 201 -7.28 20.14 -11.18
C GLU A 201 -6.87 21.52 -10.64
N ASN A 202 -7.23 21.84 -9.40
CA ASN A 202 -6.86 23.09 -8.72
C ASN A 202 -5.44 23.06 -8.12
N GLY A 203 -4.68 21.99 -8.31
CA GLY A 203 -3.33 21.80 -7.74
C GLY A 203 -3.31 21.26 -6.31
N GLU A 204 -4.47 21.00 -5.69
CA GLU A 204 -4.52 20.43 -4.34
C GLU A 204 -3.95 19.00 -4.33
N ILE A 205 -3.01 18.74 -3.42
CA ILE A 205 -2.33 17.46 -3.26
C ILE A 205 -3.02 16.67 -2.14
N THR A 206 -3.49 15.47 -2.45
CA THR A 206 -3.97 14.48 -1.47
C THR A 206 -2.98 13.33 -1.39
N LEU A 207 -2.36 13.11 -0.22
CA LEU A 207 -1.43 12.01 0.00
C LEU A 207 -2.17 10.74 0.44
N LEU A 208 -1.66 9.57 0.03
CA LEU A 208 -2.13 8.28 0.53
C LEU A 208 -1.81 8.14 2.03
N ASP A 209 -0.57 8.46 2.42
CA ASP A 209 -0.09 8.45 3.80
C ASP A 209 -0.40 9.79 4.49
N LYS A 210 -1.67 10.18 4.57
CA LYS A 210 -2.06 11.45 5.20
C LYS A 210 -1.77 11.47 6.71
N SER A 211 -1.55 12.67 7.24
CA SER A 211 -1.46 12.89 8.69
C SER A 211 -2.83 12.81 9.36
N ASP A 212 -2.86 12.34 10.62
CA ASP A 212 -4.01 12.44 11.52
C ASP A 212 -4.06 13.78 12.29
N ALA A 213 -3.06 14.66 12.10
CA ALA A 213 -3.04 15.97 12.72
C ALA A 213 -4.16 16.89 12.19
N ASN A 214 -4.56 17.86 13.01
CA ASN A 214 -5.59 18.84 12.65
C ASN A 214 -5.21 19.70 11.44
N PHE A 215 -3.90 19.92 11.25
CA PHE A 215 -3.38 20.77 10.18
C PHE A 215 -2.18 20.09 9.51
N SER A 216 -2.06 20.29 8.20
CA SER A 216 -0.99 19.74 7.38
C SER A 216 -0.76 20.60 6.14
N ILE A 217 0.50 20.80 5.77
CA ILE A 217 0.87 21.35 4.47
C ILE A 217 1.51 20.23 3.65
N ASN A 218 0.87 19.86 2.55
CA ASN A 218 1.37 18.84 1.62
C ASN A 218 2.23 19.52 0.54
N PHE A 219 3.31 18.85 0.13
CA PHE A 219 4.24 19.40 -0.87
C PHE A 219 4.78 18.32 -1.80
N ILE A 220 5.22 18.76 -2.99
CA ILE A 220 5.96 17.98 -3.99
C ILE A 220 7.09 18.85 -4.51
N TYR A 221 8.33 18.46 -4.22
CA TYR A 221 9.54 19.21 -4.55
C TYR A 221 10.46 18.41 -5.48
N LYS A 222 11.25 19.13 -6.26
CA LYS A 222 12.31 18.58 -7.11
C LYS A 222 13.68 19.00 -6.60
N GLN A 223 14.59 18.04 -6.51
CA GLN A 223 15.99 18.24 -6.15
C GLN A 223 16.81 16.99 -6.49
N GLU A 224 18.02 17.21 -7.04
CA GLU A 224 19.00 16.14 -7.22
C GLU A 224 19.59 15.73 -5.86
N ASP A 225 19.64 14.43 -5.60
CA ASP A 225 20.17 13.84 -4.36
C ASP A 225 19.72 14.54 -3.06
N PRO A 226 18.40 14.59 -2.78
CA PRO A 226 17.85 15.40 -1.69
C PRO A 226 18.08 14.81 -0.29
N ASP A 227 18.56 13.57 -0.20
CA ASP A 227 18.45 12.74 1.00
C ASP A 227 19.15 13.36 2.22
N ASP A 228 20.36 13.89 2.07
CA ASP A 228 21.10 14.50 3.18
C ASP A 228 20.53 15.87 3.57
N ASN A 229 20.08 16.65 2.58
CA ASN A 229 19.40 17.93 2.83
C ASN A 229 18.09 17.73 3.59
N ILE A 230 17.28 16.73 3.21
CA ILE A 230 16.05 16.38 3.93
C ILE A 230 16.37 16.01 5.38
N LYS A 231 17.38 15.16 5.61
CA LYS A 231 17.78 14.75 6.97
C LYS A 231 18.23 15.94 7.82
N ASP A 232 18.97 16.88 7.24
CA ASP A 232 19.47 18.06 7.94
C ASP A 232 18.34 19.00 8.33
N VAL A 233 17.37 19.24 7.44
CA VAL A 233 16.15 20.00 7.76
C VAL A 233 15.36 19.31 8.88
N ILE A 234 15.06 18.01 8.74
CA ILE A 234 14.32 17.27 9.78
C ILE A 234 15.03 17.34 11.12
N ARG A 235 16.36 17.16 11.14
CA ARG A 235 17.17 17.23 12.37
C ARG A 235 17.11 18.61 13.01
N TYR A 236 17.20 19.68 12.22
CA TYR A 236 17.13 21.05 12.72
C TYR A 236 15.79 21.31 13.42
N PHE A 237 14.66 21.02 12.76
CA PHE A 237 13.33 21.28 13.33
C PHE A 237 13.03 20.36 14.51
N ASN A 238 13.48 19.11 14.48
CA ASN A 238 13.33 18.22 15.64
C ASN A 238 14.07 18.73 16.88
N ASN A 239 15.23 19.37 16.71
CA ASN A 239 16.04 19.88 17.81
C ASN A 239 15.56 21.23 18.37
N HIS A 240 14.92 22.06 17.54
CA HIS A 240 14.52 23.43 17.92
C HIS A 240 13.00 23.60 18.12
N HIS A 241 12.19 22.71 17.55
CA HIS A 241 10.73 22.80 17.48
C HIS A 241 10.05 21.47 17.82
N LEU A 242 10.54 20.82 18.88
CA LEU A 242 10.06 19.52 19.31
C LEU A 242 8.54 19.57 19.61
N ASN A 243 7.79 18.64 19.02
CA ASN A 243 6.33 18.52 19.13
C ASN A 243 5.51 19.70 18.55
N GLU A 244 6.15 20.65 17.89
CA GLU A 244 5.45 21.75 17.20
C GLU A 244 5.09 21.37 15.76
N VAL A 245 5.95 20.59 15.12
CA VAL A 245 5.76 20.06 13.76
C VAL A 245 6.21 18.61 13.66
N TYR A 246 5.55 17.85 12.80
CA TYR A 246 5.96 16.52 12.36
C TYR A 246 6.16 16.56 10.85
N ILE A 247 7.34 16.12 10.41
CA ILE A 247 7.73 16.13 9.00
C ILE A 247 7.74 14.69 8.51
N PHE A 248 7.12 14.45 7.36
CA PHE A 248 7.19 13.17 6.65
C PHE A 248 7.54 13.43 5.19
N VAL A 249 8.52 12.70 4.68
CA VAL A 249 9.01 12.83 3.31
C VAL A 249 9.23 11.43 2.72
N ARG A 250 8.79 11.23 1.48
CA ARG A 250 9.15 10.09 0.65
C ARG A 250 9.82 10.58 -0.63
N THR A 251 10.80 9.83 -1.13
CA THR A 251 11.54 10.17 -2.35
C THR A 251 11.19 9.24 -3.51
N SER A 252 11.48 9.67 -4.73
CA SER A 252 11.37 8.87 -5.95
C SER A 252 12.34 7.68 -5.99
N LYS A 253 13.25 7.58 -4.99
CA LYS A 253 14.12 6.42 -4.74
C LYS A 253 13.50 5.43 -3.73
N GLY A 254 12.27 5.67 -3.25
CA GLY A 254 11.61 4.82 -2.27
C GLY A 254 12.08 5.02 -0.82
N LEU A 255 12.93 6.01 -0.55
CA LEU A 255 13.36 6.32 0.81
C LEU A 255 12.28 7.10 1.55
N VAL A 256 12.15 6.85 2.84
CA VAL A 256 11.23 7.56 3.74
C VAL A 256 12.03 8.21 4.86
N PHE A 257 11.76 9.49 5.10
CA PHE A 257 12.33 10.28 6.19
C PHE A 257 11.20 10.89 7.00
N ASN A 258 11.28 10.78 8.32
CA ASN A 258 10.30 11.39 9.20
C ASN A 258 10.90 11.90 10.50
N SER A 259 10.28 12.93 11.07
CA SER A 259 10.56 13.33 12.45
C SER A 259 10.17 12.18 13.39
N PRO A 260 10.92 11.93 14.49
CA PRO A 260 10.49 10.97 15.49
C PRO A 260 9.17 11.43 16.11
N MET A 261 8.16 10.56 16.10
CA MET A 261 6.91 10.77 16.83
C MET A 261 7.18 10.49 18.31
N ASN A 262 7.26 11.53 19.13
CA ASN A 262 7.10 11.34 20.58
C ASN A 262 5.59 11.36 20.85
N ILE A 263 5.01 10.16 20.90
CA ILE A 263 3.64 9.93 21.39
C ILE A 263 3.65 10.01 22.91
#